data_AF-A0A1R3U7R4-F1
#
_entry.id   AF-A0A1R3U7R4-F1
#
_cell.length_a   1.000
_cell.length_b   1.000
_cell.length_c   1.000
_cell.angle_alpha   90.00
_cell.angle_beta   90.00
_cell.angle_gamma   90.00
#
_symmetry.space_group_name_H-M   'P 1'
#
loop_
_entity.id
_entity.type
_entity.pdbx_description
1 polymer ?
#
loop_
_entity_poly.entity_id
_entity_poly.type
_entity_poly.pdbx_seq_one_letter_code
_entity_poly.pdbx_strand_id
1 'polypeptide(L)'
;MSNAAIIVEGGHDASFLGQILKTRGFKAVNGLDAVPGAWDIMFPRRYPVDGNSLDRVIRFPEIYIRDELVVGIVTAGSDSRLVSTLRATIDAVGSSNLSLVALFVDIDNNSPNGRFSELTNALSAMNSAAIEEKAPGYPIAVPQSAGIIEEGAPKSGIYMFPNNLENGSLETVLLECAKVHHADITHASIKLIDDIDASAEPGRQDLKLLRSGMGMLKAKASIVANILKPATSLAASLAQSTWLHGDALNQPYATRTIEFVDMILESISPLATEN
;
A
#
# COMPACT_ATOMS: atom_id res chain seq x y z
N MET A 1 -12.10 20.05 -1.14
CA MET A 1 -11.40 18.77 -1.31
C MET A 1 -10.95 18.18 0.01
N SER A 2 -11.36 16.94 0.28
CA SER A 2 -10.89 16.12 1.41
C SER A 2 -9.75 15.22 0.93
N ASN A 3 -8.63 15.20 1.64
CA ASN A 3 -7.45 14.45 1.22
C ASN A 3 -7.17 13.28 2.18
N ALA A 4 -6.87 12.11 1.62
CA ALA A 4 -6.27 11.00 2.36
C ALA A 4 -4.87 10.69 1.82
N ALA A 5 -3.93 10.42 2.72
CA ALA A 5 -2.63 9.86 2.38
C ALA A 5 -2.57 8.39 2.80
N ILE A 6 -2.31 7.50 1.85
CA ILE A 6 -2.10 6.08 2.10
C ILE A 6 -0.62 5.77 1.89
N ILE A 7 0.06 5.27 2.91
CA ILE A 7 1.47 4.90 2.84
C ILE A 7 1.56 3.36 2.72
N VAL A 8 2.30 2.91 1.73
CA VAL A 8 2.52 1.47 1.43
C VAL A 8 4.00 1.17 1.34
N GLU A 9 4.40 -0.10 1.44
CA GLU A 9 5.79 -0.49 1.30
C GLU A 9 6.27 -0.35 -0.15
N GLY A 10 5.55 -0.95 -1.10
CA GLY A 10 6.00 -1.15 -2.47
C GLY A 10 5.02 -0.70 -3.55
N GLY A 11 5.50 -0.71 -4.79
CA GLY A 11 4.68 -0.31 -5.95
C GLY A 11 3.54 -1.30 -6.27
N HIS A 12 3.65 -2.57 -5.88
CA HIS A 12 2.56 -3.53 -6.09
C HIS A 12 1.38 -3.27 -5.14
N ASP A 13 1.65 -2.87 -3.90
CA ASP A 13 0.63 -2.42 -2.95
C ASP A 13 -0.11 -1.20 -3.50
N ALA A 14 0.64 -0.20 -3.98
CA ALA A 14 0.06 0.99 -4.61
C ALA A 14 -0.82 0.62 -5.81
N SER A 15 -0.33 -0.28 -6.67
CA SER A 15 -1.08 -0.75 -7.84
C SER A 15 -2.35 -1.51 -7.45
N PHE A 16 -2.31 -2.33 -6.40
CA PHE A 16 -3.48 -3.06 -5.90
C PHE A 16 -4.54 -2.12 -5.34
N LEU A 17 -4.15 -1.22 -4.43
CA LEU A 17 -5.05 -0.22 -3.87
C LEU A 17 -5.59 0.73 -4.93
N GLY A 18 -4.77 1.11 -5.92
CA GLY A 18 -5.17 1.88 -7.09
C GLY A 18 -6.27 1.18 -7.91
N GLN A 19 -6.22 -0.15 -8.06
CA GLN A 19 -7.32 -0.89 -8.69
C GLN A 19 -8.60 -0.83 -7.87
N ILE A 20 -8.51 -1.02 -6.55
CA ILE A 20 -9.68 -0.89 -5.67
C ILE A 20 -10.30 0.51 -5.82
N LEU A 21 -9.50 1.58 -5.76
CA LEU A 21 -10.00 2.95 -5.96
C LEU A 21 -10.67 3.14 -7.33
N LYS A 22 -10.11 2.59 -8.41
CA LYS A 22 -10.73 2.64 -9.75
C LYS A 22 -12.09 1.95 -9.79
N THR A 23 -12.27 0.83 -9.09
CA THR A 23 -13.60 0.18 -8.97
C THR A 23 -14.62 1.05 -8.22
N ARG A 24 -14.17 1.99 -7.39
CA ARG A 24 -14.99 3.01 -6.72
C ARG A 24 -15.18 4.28 -7.56
N GLY A 25 -14.72 4.30 -8.82
CA GLY A 25 -14.90 5.44 -9.72
C GLY A 25 -13.83 6.53 -9.61
N PHE A 26 -12.76 6.31 -8.83
CA PHE A 26 -11.61 7.22 -8.84
C PHE A 26 -10.85 7.13 -10.16
N LYS A 27 -10.31 8.28 -10.58
CA LYS A 27 -9.45 8.41 -11.76
C LYS A 27 -8.03 8.74 -11.32
N ALA A 28 -7.06 8.04 -11.88
CA ALA A 28 -5.66 8.35 -11.67
C ALA A 28 -5.29 9.68 -12.37
N VAL A 29 -4.52 10.52 -11.69
CA VAL A 29 -3.93 11.74 -12.25
C VAL A 29 -2.64 11.38 -12.97
N ASN A 30 -2.59 11.63 -14.28
CA ASN A 30 -1.46 11.28 -15.14
C ASN A 30 -0.68 12.50 -15.66
N GLY A 31 -1.02 13.70 -15.21
CA GLY A 31 -0.39 14.94 -15.65
C GLY A 31 -0.18 15.90 -14.48
N LEU A 32 0.98 16.56 -14.44
CA LEU A 32 1.35 17.47 -13.36
C LEU A 32 0.34 18.62 -13.18
N ASP A 33 -0.19 19.15 -14.29
CA ASP A 33 -1.16 20.24 -14.27
C ASP A 33 -2.53 19.84 -13.67
N ALA A 34 -2.78 18.54 -13.50
CA ALA A 34 -3.99 17.99 -12.90
C ALA A 34 -3.79 17.55 -11.44
N VAL A 35 -2.60 17.76 -10.86
CA VAL A 35 -2.33 17.45 -9.45
C VAL A 35 -3.05 18.47 -8.55
N PRO A 36 -3.85 18.06 -7.56
CA PRO A 36 -4.51 18.96 -6.64
C PRO A 36 -3.51 19.75 -5.79
N GLY A 37 -3.82 21.01 -5.49
CA GLY A 37 -2.84 21.98 -4.96
C GLY A 37 -2.04 21.52 -3.72
N ALA A 38 -2.68 20.86 -2.75
CA ALA A 38 -1.99 20.37 -1.55
C ALA A 38 -0.92 19.29 -1.86
N TRP A 39 -1.06 18.60 -2.99
CA TRP A 39 -0.17 17.53 -3.42
C TRP A 39 0.91 17.99 -4.41
N ASP A 40 0.78 19.18 -5.01
CA ASP A 40 1.73 19.69 -6.01
C ASP A 40 3.18 19.72 -5.49
N ILE A 41 3.35 20.02 -4.20
CA ILE A 41 4.65 20.05 -3.50
C ILE A 41 5.38 18.70 -3.52
N MET A 42 4.64 17.59 -3.65
CA MET A 42 5.21 16.24 -3.69
C MET A 42 5.82 15.90 -5.06
N PHE A 43 5.64 16.76 -6.07
CA PHE A 43 6.12 16.55 -7.43
C PHE A 43 7.22 17.58 -7.78
N PRO A 44 8.48 17.16 -7.96
CA PRO A 44 9.57 18.04 -8.32
C PRO A 44 9.42 18.50 -9.77
N ARG A 45 9.72 19.78 -9.98
CA ARG A 45 9.65 20.42 -11.30
C ARG A 45 11.00 20.44 -12.03
N ARG A 46 12.05 19.88 -11.43
CA ARG A 46 13.42 19.85 -11.97
C ARG A 46 14.04 18.48 -11.71
N TYR A 47 14.88 18.06 -12.65
CA TYR A 47 15.68 16.83 -12.58
C TYR A 47 17.17 17.19 -12.71
N PRO A 48 18.08 16.50 -12.00
CA PRO A 48 17.83 15.47 -10.97
C PRO A 48 17.16 16.02 -9.71
N VAL A 49 16.41 15.16 -9.02
CA VAL A 49 15.65 15.52 -7.81
C VAL A 49 16.58 15.58 -6.60
N ASP A 50 17.47 14.59 -6.46
CA ASP A 50 18.40 14.46 -5.33
C ASP A 50 19.82 14.86 -5.73
N GLY A 51 20.06 16.17 -5.84
CA GLY A 51 21.39 16.74 -6.05
C GLY A 51 21.99 16.33 -7.39
N ASN A 52 22.87 15.33 -7.39
CA ASN A 52 23.53 14.81 -8.60
C ASN A 52 23.15 13.34 -8.89
N SER A 53 22.22 12.76 -8.12
CA SER A 53 21.75 11.39 -8.36
C SER A 53 20.92 11.33 -9.64
N LEU A 54 21.27 10.40 -10.52
CA LEU A 54 20.53 10.11 -11.75
C LEU A 54 19.66 8.87 -11.61
N ASP A 55 19.28 8.52 -10.38
CA ASP A 55 18.43 7.37 -10.11
C ASP A 55 17.11 7.50 -10.88
N ARG A 56 16.80 6.46 -11.65
CA ARG A 56 15.61 6.42 -12.52
C ARG A 56 14.32 6.15 -11.75
N VAL A 57 14.44 5.71 -10.48
CA VAL A 57 13.31 5.34 -9.64
C VAL A 57 13.00 6.50 -8.71
N ILE A 58 12.22 7.46 -9.21
CA ILE A 58 11.70 8.53 -8.36
C ILE A 58 10.31 8.13 -7.88
N ARG A 59 10.10 8.15 -6.57
CA ARG A 59 8.88 7.70 -5.90
C ARG A 59 7.98 8.90 -5.62
N PHE A 60 7.14 9.25 -6.58
CA PHE A 60 6.06 10.23 -6.36
C PHE A 60 4.78 9.52 -5.93
N PRO A 61 3.88 10.22 -5.22
CA PRO A 61 2.57 9.66 -4.92
C PRO A 61 1.79 9.33 -6.20
N GLU A 62 1.08 8.21 -6.20
CA GLU A 62 0.01 8.00 -7.17
C GLU A 62 -1.25 8.73 -6.67
N ILE A 63 -1.72 9.71 -7.42
CA ILE A 63 -2.90 10.50 -7.04
C ILE A 63 -4.15 9.98 -7.75
N TYR A 64 -5.20 9.77 -6.96
CA TYR A 64 -6.52 9.33 -7.40
C TYR A 64 -7.57 10.35 -6.98
N ILE A 65 -8.44 10.76 -7.90
CA ILE A 65 -9.48 11.77 -7.65
C ILE A 65 -10.87 11.22 -8.00
N ARG A 66 -11.85 11.51 -7.15
CA ARG A 66 -13.29 11.33 -7.40
C ARG A 66 -14.04 12.49 -6.74
N ASP A 67 -14.69 13.32 -7.54
CA ASP A 67 -15.37 14.54 -7.07
C ASP A 67 -14.42 15.41 -6.22
N GLU A 68 -14.79 15.70 -4.97
CA GLU A 68 -13.98 16.46 -4.00
C GLU A 68 -13.03 15.58 -3.17
N LEU A 69 -12.91 14.28 -3.46
CA LEU A 69 -12.05 13.36 -2.73
C LEU A 69 -10.73 13.15 -3.48
N VAL A 70 -9.63 13.29 -2.74
CA VAL A 70 -8.27 13.03 -3.25
C VAL A 70 -7.61 11.98 -2.38
N VAL A 71 -7.12 10.92 -2.99
CA VAL A 71 -6.33 9.88 -2.33
C VAL A 71 -4.95 9.85 -2.95
N GLY A 72 -3.92 10.15 -2.17
CA GLY A 72 -2.53 9.98 -2.58
C GLY A 72 -1.94 8.72 -1.97
N ILE A 73 -1.46 7.80 -2.81
CA ILE A 73 -0.78 6.59 -2.38
C ILE A 73 0.74 6.80 -2.49
N VAL A 74 1.45 6.74 -1.37
CA VAL A 74 2.88 7.03 -1.27
C VAL A 74 3.65 5.76 -0.93
N THR A 75 4.61 5.38 -1.79
CA THR A 75 5.45 4.20 -1.57
C THR A 75 6.68 4.55 -0.72
N ALA A 76 6.83 3.91 0.43
CA ALA A 76 7.98 4.09 1.33
C ALA A 76 9.26 3.44 0.79
N GLY A 77 9.12 2.37 0.01
CA GLY A 77 10.22 1.69 -0.64
C GLY A 77 10.92 0.60 0.18
N SER A 78 10.62 0.54 1.46
CA SER A 78 11.04 -0.51 2.38
C SER A 78 10.24 -0.38 3.67
N ASP A 79 10.04 -1.49 4.35
CA ASP A 79 9.32 -1.56 5.62
C ASP A 79 9.77 -0.52 6.67
N SER A 80 11.08 -0.41 6.88
CA SER A 80 11.69 0.50 7.86
C SER A 80 11.48 1.99 7.57
N ARG A 81 10.93 2.33 6.41
CA ARG A 81 10.67 3.72 5.98
C ARG A 81 9.20 4.12 6.05
N LEU A 82 8.29 3.22 6.43
CA LEU A 82 6.85 3.52 6.42
C LEU A 82 6.50 4.74 7.28
N VAL A 83 6.89 4.73 8.56
CA VAL A 83 6.56 5.82 9.50
C VAL A 83 7.30 7.12 9.16
N SER A 84 8.55 7.05 8.70
CA SER A 84 9.27 8.26 8.27
C SER A 84 8.71 8.84 6.97
N THR A 85 8.20 8.00 6.06
CA THR A 85 7.50 8.43 4.84
C THR A 85 6.16 9.07 5.18
N LEU A 86 5.42 8.50 6.16
CA LEU A 86 4.21 9.12 6.70
C LEU A 86 4.50 10.51 7.23
N ARG A 87 5.53 10.64 8.08
CA ARG A 87 5.98 11.93 8.62
C ARG A 87 6.26 12.94 7.52
N ALA A 88 7.12 12.58 6.57
CA ALA A 88 7.50 13.44 5.45
C ALA A 88 6.27 13.86 4.61
N THR A 89 5.29 12.97 4.45
CA THR A 89 4.06 13.27 3.72
C THR A 89 3.20 14.29 4.48
N ILE A 90 3.02 14.12 5.79
CA ILE A 90 2.28 15.08 6.63
C ILE A 90 2.99 16.45 6.64
N ASP A 91 4.31 16.46 6.81
CA ASP A 91 5.12 17.68 6.83
C ASP A 91 5.05 18.44 5.48
N ALA A 92 5.04 17.73 4.36
CA ALA A 92 5.00 18.33 3.03
C ALA A 92 3.59 18.79 2.62
N VAL A 93 2.58 17.91 2.74
CA VAL A 93 1.19 18.21 2.35
C VAL A 93 0.52 19.15 3.36
N GLY A 94 0.93 19.09 4.63
CA GLY A 94 0.36 19.82 5.74
C GLY A 94 -0.80 19.06 6.39
N SER A 95 -0.73 18.87 7.71
CA SER A 95 -1.75 18.16 8.49
C SER A 95 -3.17 18.72 8.32
N SER A 96 -3.32 20.05 8.19
CA SER A 96 -4.61 20.70 7.99
C SER A 96 -5.24 20.42 6.62
N ASN A 97 -4.44 19.97 5.66
CA ASN A 97 -4.92 19.57 4.33
C ASN A 97 -5.30 18.08 4.29
N LEU A 98 -4.85 17.28 5.26
CA LEU A 98 -5.14 15.85 5.34
C LEU A 98 -6.32 15.60 6.28
N SER A 99 -7.35 14.94 5.76
CA SER A 99 -8.47 14.44 6.56
C SER A 99 -8.12 13.12 7.23
N LEU A 100 -7.30 12.30 6.56
CA LEU A 100 -6.92 10.97 7.03
C LEU A 100 -5.53 10.57 6.54
N VAL A 101 -4.82 9.82 7.37
CA VAL A 101 -3.61 9.10 6.98
C VAL A 101 -3.75 7.60 7.28
N ALA A 102 -3.25 6.72 6.42
CA ALA A 102 -3.30 5.29 6.65
C ALA A 102 -1.98 4.61 6.29
N LEU A 103 -1.63 3.57 7.03
CA LEU A 103 -0.55 2.63 6.69
C LEU A 103 -1.16 1.33 6.19
N PHE A 104 -0.64 0.80 5.08
CA PHE A 104 -0.89 -0.57 4.63
C PHE A 104 0.44 -1.31 4.63
N VAL A 105 0.48 -2.43 5.35
CA VAL A 105 1.72 -3.16 5.66
C VAL A 105 1.51 -4.66 5.54
N ASP A 106 2.58 -5.40 5.25
CA ASP A 106 2.55 -6.85 5.38
C ASP A 106 2.76 -7.27 6.84
N ILE A 107 2.08 -8.35 7.28
CA ILE A 107 2.40 -9.04 8.54
C ILE A 107 3.64 -9.93 8.36
N ASP A 108 3.83 -10.44 7.14
CA ASP A 108 4.83 -11.46 6.79
C ASP A 108 4.74 -12.66 7.73
N ASN A 109 5.87 -13.06 8.31
CA ASN A 109 5.98 -14.16 9.27
C ASN A 109 5.96 -13.66 10.73
N ASN A 110 5.63 -12.40 10.98
CA ASN A 110 5.56 -11.83 12.32
C ASN A 110 4.25 -12.19 13.01
N SER A 111 4.18 -12.02 14.33
CA SER A 111 2.90 -12.03 15.03
C SER A 111 2.09 -10.78 14.65
N PRO A 112 0.80 -10.87 14.31
CA PRO A 112 -0.05 -9.71 14.02
C PRO A 112 0.01 -8.65 15.13
N ASN A 113 -0.15 -9.06 16.39
CA ASN A 113 -0.08 -8.15 17.54
C ASN A 113 1.30 -7.53 17.71
N GLY A 114 2.36 -8.31 17.48
CA GLY A 114 3.73 -7.82 17.54
C GLY A 114 3.99 -6.76 16.47
N ARG A 115 3.54 -7.02 15.25
CA ARG A 115 3.68 -6.11 14.12
C ARG A 115 2.89 -4.82 14.30
N PHE A 116 1.65 -4.92 14.77
CA PHE A 116 0.85 -3.75 15.12
C PHE A 116 1.49 -2.91 16.24
N SER A 117 2.03 -3.57 17.27
CA SER A 117 2.72 -2.89 18.37
C SER A 117 3.99 -2.17 17.90
N GLU A 118 4.76 -2.77 16.99
CA GLU A 118 5.93 -2.14 16.38
C GLU A 118 5.55 -0.82 15.70
N LEU A 119 4.51 -0.82 14.88
CA LEU A 119 4.05 0.35 14.13
C LEU A 119 3.49 1.43 15.05
N THR A 120 2.67 1.08 16.03
CA THR A 120 2.10 2.06 16.98
C THR A 120 3.17 2.66 17.91
N ASN A 121 4.18 1.88 18.29
CA ASN A 121 5.36 2.39 18.99
C ASN A 121 6.16 3.37 18.13
N ALA A 122 6.37 3.05 16.85
CA ALA A 122 7.06 3.94 15.92
C ALA A 122 6.28 5.24 15.66
N LEU A 123 4.95 5.17 15.51
CA LEU A 123 4.08 6.35 15.43
C LEU A 123 4.15 7.21 16.71
N SER A 124 4.16 6.57 17.87
CA SER A 124 4.28 7.27 19.15
C SER A 124 5.64 7.97 19.29
N ALA A 125 6.72 7.31 18.88
CA ALA A 125 8.06 7.91 18.85
C ALA A 125 8.14 9.09 17.86
N MET A 126 7.53 8.96 16.68
CA MET A 126 7.41 10.03 15.69
C MET A 126 6.66 11.24 16.28
N ASN A 127 5.53 11.02 16.96
CA ASN A 127 4.76 12.07 17.63
C ASN A 127 5.61 12.80 18.70
N SER A 128 6.32 12.06 19.56
CA SER A 128 7.19 12.65 20.58
C SER A 128 8.28 13.54 19.97
N ALA A 129 8.97 13.05 18.94
CA ALA A 129 9.99 13.83 18.24
C ALA A 129 9.41 15.10 17.59
N ALA A 130 8.26 14.99 16.92
CA ALA A 130 7.60 16.13 16.28
C ALA A 130 7.15 17.20 17.30
N ILE A 131 6.71 16.79 18.50
CA ILE A 131 6.37 17.71 19.59
C ILE A 131 7.61 18.46 20.10
N GLU A 132 8.73 17.77 20.29
CA GLU A 132 10.00 18.39 20.69
C GLU A 132 10.48 19.42 19.65
N GLU A 133 10.30 19.10 18.38
CA GLU A 133 10.63 19.97 17.25
C GLU A 133 9.61 21.11 17.04
N LYS A 134 8.48 21.11 17.77
CA LYS A 134 7.34 22.03 17.59
C LYS A 134 6.77 21.99 16.17
N ALA A 135 6.80 20.82 15.53
CA ALA A 135 6.22 20.62 14.22
C ALA A 135 4.68 20.76 14.29
N PRO A 136 4.06 21.53 13.36
CA PRO A 136 2.61 21.71 13.36
C PRO A 136 1.89 20.41 12.98
N GLY A 137 0.70 20.18 13.55
CA GLY A 137 -0.12 19.01 13.20
C GLY A 137 0.18 17.72 13.96
N TYR A 138 1.02 17.80 15.00
CA TYR A 138 1.34 16.68 15.87
C TYR A 138 0.87 16.94 17.31
N PRO A 139 0.53 15.89 18.08
CA PRO A 139 0.53 14.48 17.68
C PRO A 139 -0.61 14.13 16.72
N ILE A 140 -0.37 13.18 15.82
CA ILE A 140 -1.46 12.51 15.09
C ILE A 140 -2.04 11.39 15.95
N ALA A 141 -3.27 10.97 15.65
CA ALA A 141 -3.88 9.82 16.33
C ALA A 141 -3.05 8.55 16.13
N VAL A 142 -2.97 7.71 17.16
CA VAL A 142 -2.34 6.38 17.11
C VAL A 142 -3.44 5.35 17.24
N PRO A 143 -3.70 4.50 16.22
CA PRO A 143 -4.81 3.56 16.27
C PRO A 143 -4.71 2.56 17.43
N GLN A 144 -5.85 2.23 18.03
CA GLN A 144 -5.93 1.24 19.11
C GLN A 144 -5.90 -0.21 18.63
N SER A 145 -6.34 -0.46 17.39
CA SER A 145 -6.26 -1.77 16.74
C SER A 145 -5.99 -1.63 15.24
N ALA A 146 -5.56 -2.71 14.61
CA ALA A 146 -5.49 -2.77 13.15
C ALA A 146 -6.90 -2.91 12.55
N GLY A 147 -7.11 -2.34 11.38
CA GLY A 147 -8.38 -2.37 10.67
C GLY A 147 -9.41 -1.37 11.18
N ILE A 148 -9.05 -0.42 12.05
CA ILE A 148 -9.93 0.69 12.46
C ILE A 148 -9.35 2.05 12.03
N ILE A 149 -10.23 3.04 11.91
CA ILE A 149 -9.85 4.45 11.78
C ILE A 149 -10.00 5.12 13.14
N GLU A 150 -8.89 5.63 13.67
CA GLU A 150 -8.82 6.39 14.89
C GLU A 150 -9.14 7.87 14.61
N GLU A 151 -10.00 8.44 15.46
CA GLU A 151 -10.37 9.85 15.35
C GLU A 151 -9.21 10.76 15.76
N GLY A 152 -9.03 11.86 15.03
CA GLY A 152 -7.92 12.78 15.21
C GLY A 152 -7.87 13.84 14.11
N ALA A 153 -6.83 14.67 14.13
CA ALA A 153 -6.60 15.70 13.12
C ALA A 153 -5.15 15.63 12.60
N PRO A 154 -4.85 14.81 11.56
CA PRO A 154 -5.78 13.96 10.80
C PRO A 154 -6.22 12.69 11.55
N LYS A 155 -7.30 12.07 11.06
CA LYS A 155 -7.64 10.68 11.42
C LYS A 155 -6.52 9.73 11.00
N SER A 156 -6.37 8.59 11.66
CA SER A 156 -5.32 7.64 11.31
C SER A 156 -5.80 6.19 11.27
N GLY A 157 -5.17 5.35 10.46
CA GLY A 157 -5.50 3.93 10.39
C GLY A 157 -4.29 3.07 10.03
N ILE A 158 -4.33 1.80 10.44
CA ILE A 158 -3.34 0.79 10.04
C ILE A 158 -4.10 -0.42 9.54
N TYR A 159 -3.81 -0.85 8.32
CA TYR A 159 -4.24 -2.13 7.77
C TYR A 159 -3.04 -3.03 7.56
N MET A 160 -3.15 -4.27 7.99
CA MET A 160 -2.09 -5.26 7.83
C MET A 160 -2.59 -6.42 6.95
N PHE A 161 -1.90 -6.69 5.85
CA PHE A 161 -2.26 -7.80 4.97
C PHE A 161 -2.07 -9.15 5.67
N PRO A 162 -2.94 -10.14 5.38
CA PRO A 162 -4.01 -10.10 4.38
C PRO A 162 -5.37 -9.64 4.96
N ASN A 163 -5.51 -9.55 6.28
CA ASN A 163 -6.80 -9.33 6.96
C ASN A 163 -6.71 -8.76 8.38
N ASN A 164 -5.56 -8.22 8.78
CA ASN A 164 -5.18 -7.76 10.13
C ASN A 164 -4.92 -8.85 11.18
N LEU A 165 -5.22 -10.12 10.89
CA LEU A 165 -5.28 -11.20 11.90
C LEU A 165 -4.33 -12.36 11.62
N GLU A 166 -4.02 -12.64 10.36
CA GLU A 166 -3.24 -13.80 9.96
C GLU A 166 -1.89 -13.39 9.37
N ASN A 167 -0.90 -14.25 9.52
CA ASN A 167 0.39 -14.07 8.86
C ASN A 167 0.20 -14.06 7.34
N GLY A 168 0.86 -13.14 6.66
CA GLY A 168 0.73 -13.01 5.23
C GLY A 168 1.21 -11.66 4.70
N SER A 169 1.16 -11.54 3.38
CA SER A 169 1.47 -10.33 2.63
C SER A 169 0.38 -10.05 1.61
N LEU A 170 0.50 -8.95 0.87
CA LEU A 170 -0.34 -8.72 -0.31
C LEU A 170 -0.37 -9.94 -1.23
N GLU A 171 0.75 -10.65 -1.44
CA GLU A 171 0.77 -11.81 -2.33
C GLU A 171 -0.12 -12.96 -1.87
N THR A 172 -0.41 -13.07 -0.57
CA THR A 172 -1.45 -13.99 -0.06
C THR A 172 -2.81 -13.63 -0.64
N VAL A 173 -3.17 -12.34 -0.64
CA VAL A 173 -4.42 -11.82 -1.22
C VAL A 173 -4.46 -12.06 -2.74
N LEU A 174 -3.36 -11.75 -3.43
CA LEU A 174 -3.28 -11.88 -4.88
C LEU A 174 -3.42 -13.32 -5.34
N LEU A 175 -2.75 -14.28 -4.66
CA LEU A 175 -2.86 -15.69 -4.99
C LEU A 175 -4.24 -16.27 -4.68
N GLU A 176 -4.97 -15.74 -3.68
CA GLU A 176 -6.37 -16.08 -3.45
C GLU A 176 -7.25 -15.61 -4.62
N CYS A 177 -7.12 -14.34 -5.00
CA CYS A 177 -7.83 -13.74 -6.14
C CYS A 177 -7.54 -14.49 -7.45
N ALA A 178 -6.28 -14.84 -7.69
CA ALA A 178 -5.80 -15.51 -8.88
C ALA A 178 -6.50 -16.85 -9.15
N LYS A 179 -6.77 -17.62 -8.08
CA LYS A 179 -7.38 -18.94 -8.18
C LYS A 179 -8.78 -18.90 -8.77
N VAL A 180 -9.48 -17.77 -8.66
CA VAL A 180 -10.87 -17.63 -9.12
C VAL A 180 -10.95 -17.67 -10.64
N HIS A 181 -10.10 -16.92 -11.34
CA HIS A 181 -10.15 -16.81 -12.80
C HIS A 181 -9.00 -17.54 -13.51
N HIS A 182 -7.93 -17.86 -12.78
CA HIS A 182 -6.69 -18.40 -13.33
C HIS A 182 -6.16 -19.57 -12.48
N ALA A 183 -7.06 -20.48 -12.09
CA ALA A 183 -6.73 -21.67 -11.29
C ALA A 183 -5.56 -22.47 -11.87
N ASP A 184 -5.60 -22.80 -13.16
CA ASP A 184 -4.58 -23.62 -13.82
C ASP A 184 -3.21 -22.93 -13.83
N ILE A 185 -3.19 -21.63 -14.16
CA ILE A 185 -1.95 -20.83 -14.17
C ILE A 185 -1.39 -20.73 -12.75
N THR A 186 -2.26 -20.50 -11.76
CA THR A 186 -1.87 -20.38 -10.36
C THR A 186 -1.32 -21.70 -9.83
N HIS A 187 -1.98 -22.82 -10.13
CA HIS A 187 -1.53 -24.15 -9.78
C HIS A 187 -0.15 -24.47 -10.39
N ALA A 188 0.02 -24.23 -11.70
CA ALA A 188 1.29 -24.45 -12.38
C ALA A 188 2.42 -23.57 -11.82
N SER A 189 2.13 -22.31 -11.50
CA SER A 189 3.10 -21.36 -10.93
C SER A 189 3.56 -21.78 -9.52
N ILE A 190 2.61 -22.23 -8.68
CA ILE A 190 2.89 -22.77 -7.35
C ILE A 190 3.77 -24.01 -7.47
N LYS A 191 3.35 -24.96 -8.32
CA LYS A 191 4.07 -26.22 -8.52
C LYS A 191 5.51 -25.99 -8.98
N LEU A 192 5.73 -25.09 -9.94
CA LEU A 192 7.07 -24.77 -10.44
C LEU A 192 8.01 -24.31 -9.32
N ILE A 193 7.57 -23.37 -8.49
CA ILE A 193 8.39 -22.85 -7.38
C ILE A 193 8.64 -23.94 -6.33
N ASP A 194 7.61 -24.72 -5.99
CA ASP A 194 7.74 -25.79 -4.99
C ASP A 194 8.68 -26.90 -5.49
N ASP A 195 8.60 -27.29 -6.76
CA ASP A 195 9.51 -28.28 -7.36
C ASP A 195 10.96 -27.78 -7.40
N ILE A 196 11.18 -26.50 -7.77
CA ILE A 196 12.52 -25.89 -7.77
C ILE A 196 13.10 -25.88 -6.37
N ASP A 197 12.31 -25.52 -5.36
CA ASP A 197 12.77 -25.46 -3.98
C ASP A 197 13.07 -26.85 -3.42
N ALA A 198 12.18 -27.82 -3.65
CA ALA A 198 12.30 -29.18 -3.16
C ALA A 198 13.46 -29.96 -3.80
N SER A 199 13.80 -29.66 -5.06
CA SER A 199 14.91 -30.30 -5.77
C SER A 199 16.27 -29.67 -5.52
N ALA A 200 16.33 -28.52 -4.84
CA ALA A 200 17.55 -27.76 -4.63
C ALA A 200 18.14 -27.95 -3.23
N GLU A 201 19.46 -28.14 -3.16
CA GLU A 201 20.21 -28.24 -1.90
C GLU A 201 19.87 -27.09 -0.92
N PRO A 202 19.71 -27.33 0.39
CA PRO A 202 19.28 -26.33 1.37
C PRO A 202 20.13 -25.04 1.40
N GLY A 203 21.43 -25.14 1.10
CA GLY A 203 22.37 -24.01 1.13
C GLY A 203 22.57 -23.27 -0.20
N ARG A 204 21.75 -23.55 -1.23
CA ARG A 204 21.92 -22.98 -2.57
C ARG A 204 21.75 -21.46 -2.56
N GLN A 205 22.81 -20.73 -2.88
CA GLN A 205 22.89 -19.28 -2.68
C GLN A 205 21.92 -18.46 -3.56
N ASP A 206 21.68 -18.90 -4.80
CA ASP A 206 20.73 -18.26 -5.72
C ASP A 206 19.27 -18.36 -5.26
N LEU A 207 18.93 -19.34 -4.41
CA LEU A 207 17.61 -19.48 -3.78
C LEU A 207 17.49 -18.80 -2.42
N LYS A 208 18.56 -18.17 -1.92
CA LYS A 208 18.55 -17.52 -0.59
C LYS A 208 17.44 -16.49 -0.46
N LEU A 209 17.24 -15.65 -1.49
CA LEU A 209 16.17 -14.64 -1.50
C LEU A 209 14.79 -15.27 -1.65
N LEU A 210 14.66 -16.32 -2.46
CA LEU A 210 13.41 -17.07 -2.60
C LEU A 210 12.96 -17.65 -1.25
N ARG A 211 13.89 -18.21 -0.47
CA ARG A 211 13.64 -18.83 0.83
C ARG A 211 13.55 -17.85 2.01
N SER A 212 13.82 -16.56 1.79
CA SER A 212 13.83 -15.55 2.85
C SER A 212 12.45 -14.89 2.98
N GLY A 213 11.93 -14.83 4.20
CA GLY A 213 10.67 -14.15 4.50
C GLY A 213 9.52 -14.68 3.63
N MET A 214 8.92 -13.78 2.85
CA MET A 214 7.82 -14.09 1.91
C MET A 214 8.27 -14.35 0.47
N GLY A 215 9.57 -14.55 0.23
CA GLY A 215 10.16 -14.69 -1.11
C GLY A 215 9.46 -15.72 -2.00
N MET A 216 9.03 -16.86 -1.46
CA MET A 216 8.27 -17.88 -2.20
C MET A 216 6.91 -17.37 -2.69
N LEU A 217 6.16 -16.65 -1.84
CA LEU A 217 4.87 -16.08 -2.23
C LEU A 217 5.05 -14.97 -3.27
N LYS A 218 6.07 -14.12 -3.09
CA LYS A 218 6.46 -13.10 -4.08
C LYS A 218 6.78 -13.70 -5.44
N ALA A 219 7.54 -14.80 -5.47
CA ALA A 219 7.86 -15.52 -6.70
C ALA A 219 6.61 -16.13 -7.35
N LYS A 220 5.76 -16.81 -6.56
CA LYS A 220 4.51 -17.42 -7.05
C LYS A 220 3.59 -16.38 -7.68
N ALA A 221 3.29 -15.28 -6.99
CA ALA A 221 2.45 -14.21 -7.51
C ALA A 221 3.06 -13.55 -8.75
N SER A 222 4.38 -13.32 -8.75
CA SER A 222 5.09 -12.71 -9.88
C SER A 222 5.09 -13.59 -11.13
N ILE A 223 5.16 -14.91 -10.99
CA ILE A 223 5.05 -15.83 -12.14
C ILE A 223 3.65 -15.79 -12.72
N VAL A 224 2.60 -15.82 -11.89
CA VAL A 224 1.23 -15.70 -12.41
C VAL A 224 1.07 -14.38 -13.17
N ALA A 225 1.53 -13.28 -12.58
CA ALA A 225 1.50 -11.96 -13.21
C ALA A 225 2.27 -11.92 -14.55
N ASN A 226 3.42 -12.59 -14.65
CA ASN A 226 4.21 -12.67 -15.89
C ASN A 226 3.61 -13.59 -16.94
N ILE A 227 2.88 -14.64 -16.56
CA ILE A 227 2.15 -15.47 -17.52
C ILE A 227 0.98 -14.66 -18.11
N LEU A 228 0.23 -13.96 -17.26
CA LEU A 228 -0.89 -13.13 -17.69
C LEU A 228 -0.44 -11.90 -18.49
N LYS A 229 0.71 -11.34 -18.13
CA LYS A 229 1.29 -10.17 -18.79
C LYS A 229 2.82 -10.28 -18.88
N PRO A 230 3.33 -10.89 -19.96
CA PRO A 230 4.76 -11.10 -20.14
C PRO A 230 5.59 -9.82 -20.08
N ALA A 231 6.80 -9.95 -19.54
CA ALA A 231 7.79 -8.89 -19.41
C ALA A 231 7.33 -7.67 -18.59
N THR A 232 6.44 -7.89 -17.60
CA THR A 232 6.01 -6.83 -16.68
C THR A 232 6.32 -7.19 -15.23
N SER A 233 6.58 -6.17 -14.42
CA SER A 233 6.68 -6.35 -12.97
C SER A 233 5.29 -6.69 -12.40
N LEU A 234 5.26 -7.27 -11.19
CA LEU A 234 3.99 -7.54 -10.49
C LEU A 234 3.15 -6.26 -10.37
N ALA A 235 3.76 -5.14 -9.97
CA ALA A 235 3.09 -3.82 -9.90
C ALA A 235 2.50 -3.39 -11.24
N ALA A 236 3.29 -3.41 -12.32
CA ALA A 236 2.82 -3.01 -13.65
C ALA A 236 1.72 -3.94 -14.18
N SER A 237 1.81 -5.25 -13.87
CA SER A 237 0.76 -6.21 -14.18
C SER A 237 -0.51 -5.84 -13.41
N LEU A 238 -0.47 -5.66 -12.09
CA LEU A 238 -1.63 -5.25 -11.27
C LEU A 238 -2.28 -3.94 -11.74
N ALA A 239 -1.48 -2.92 -12.04
CA ALA A 239 -1.97 -1.62 -12.50
C ALA A 239 -2.71 -1.67 -13.85
N GLN A 240 -2.48 -2.73 -14.65
CA GLN A 240 -2.94 -2.84 -16.04
C GLN A 240 -3.71 -4.14 -16.33
N SER A 241 -3.93 -5.00 -15.35
CA SER A 241 -4.46 -6.36 -15.54
C SER A 241 -5.95 -6.44 -15.23
N THR A 242 -6.57 -7.49 -15.77
CA THR A 242 -7.98 -7.80 -15.58
C THR A 242 -8.22 -8.80 -14.46
N TRP A 243 -7.23 -9.56 -13.97
CA TRP A 243 -7.50 -10.62 -12.99
C TRP A 243 -7.94 -10.16 -11.59
N LEU A 244 -7.90 -8.85 -11.28
CA LEU A 244 -8.44 -8.26 -10.05
C LEU A 244 -9.76 -7.52 -10.31
N HIS A 245 -10.75 -8.26 -10.80
CA HIS A 245 -12.09 -7.74 -11.06
C HIS A 245 -13.15 -8.78 -10.69
N GLY A 246 -14.40 -8.33 -10.56
CA GLY A 246 -15.55 -9.23 -10.35
C GLY A 246 -15.34 -10.16 -9.16
N ASP A 247 -15.56 -11.45 -9.37
CA ASP A 247 -15.56 -12.47 -8.30
C ASP A 247 -14.20 -12.65 -7.62
N ALA A 248 -13.09 -12.25 -8.26
CA ALA A 248 -11.78 -12.24 -7.61
C ALA A 248 -11.73 -11.27 -6.42
N LEU A 249 -12.42 -10.13 -6.50
CA LEU A 249 -12.48 -9.16 -5.40
C LEU A 249 -13.48 -9.56 -4.31
N ASN A 250 -14.34 -10.56 -4.57
CA ASN A 250 -15.26 -11.13 -3.59
C ASN A 250 -14.59 -12.18 -2.69
N GLN A 251 -13.29 -12.45 -2.88
CA GLN A 251 -12.56 -13.37 -2.02
C GLN A 251 -12.37 -12.78 -0.62
N PRO A 252 -12.31 -13.61 0.44
CA PRO A 252 -12.27 -13.15 1.83
C PRO A 252 -11.18 -12.11 2.12
N TYR A 253 -9.94 -12.32 1.67
CA TYR A 253 -8.85 -11.38 1.95
C TYR A 253 -9.01 -10.08 1.18
N ALA A 254 -9.37 -10.15 -0.10
CA ALA A 254 -9.64 -8.96 -0.90
C ALA A 254 -10.77 -8.11 -0.30
N THR A 255 -11.84 -8.77 0.15
CA THR A 255 -12.99 -8.13 0.79
C THR A 255 -12.57 -7.36 2.05
N ARG A 256 -11.69 -7.93 2.89
CA ARG A 256 -11.19 -7.23 4.08
C ARG A 256 -10.38 -5.98 3.74
N THR A 257 -9.58 -6.03 2.68
CA THR A 257 -8.84 -4.84 2.24
C THR A 257 -9.80 -3.78 1.70
N ILE A 258 -10.77 -4.21 0.91
CA ILE A 258 -11.80 -3.35 0.34
C ILE A 258 -12.62 -2.67 1.43
N GLU A 259 -13.08 -3.38 2.46
CA GLU A 259 -13.81 -2.83 3.60
C GLU A 259 -13.00 -1.71 4.27
N PHE A 260 -11.69 -1.88 4.45
CA PHE A 260 -10.84 -0.85 5.04
C PHE A 260 -10.64 0.36 4.13
N VAL A 261 -10.49 0.15 2.82
CA VAL A 261 -10.48 1.26 1.84
C VAL A 261 -11.80 2.01 1.87
N ASP A 262 -12.94 1.31 1.92
CA ASP A 262 -14.25 1.95 1.97
C ASP A 262 -14.43 2.76 3.26
N MET A 263 -13.98 2.27 4.41
CA MET A 263 -13.94 3.04 5.66
C MET A 263 -13.08 4.31 5.55
N ILE A 264 -11.93 4.26 4.85
CA ILE A 264 -11.13 5.47 4.55
C ILE A 264 -11.95 6.47 3.76
N LEU A 265 -12.61 6.02 2.68
CA LEU A 265 -13.39 6.87 1.79
C LEU A 265 -14.59 7.50 2.50
N GLU A 266 -15.29 6.74 3.33
CA GLU A 266 -16.38 7.23 4.18
C GLU A 266 -15.88 8.27 5.18
N SER A 267 -14.71 8.03 5.80
CA SER A 267 -14.13 8.90 6.82
C SER A 267 -13.68 10.27 6.30
N ILE A 268 -13.38 10.38 5.00
CA ILE A 268 -13.00 11.64 4.35
C ILE A 268 -14.15 12.28 3.56
N SER A 269 -15.25 11.57 3.36
CA SER A 269 -16.39 12.13 2.66
C SER A 269 -17.02 13.24 3.50
N PRO A 270 -17.37 14.40 2.90
CA PRO A 270 -18.16 15.40 3.60
C PRO A 270 -19.46 14.73 4.07
N LEU A 271 -19.79 14.85 5.37
CA LEU A 271 -21.09 14.42 5.85
C LEU A 271 -22.15 15.05 4.95
N ALA A 272 -23.03 14.24 4.37
CA ALA A 272 -24.22 14.74 3.72
C ALA A 272 -24.94 15.58 4.79
N THR A 273 -24.95 16.89 4.59
CA THR A 273 -25.80 17.76 5.38
C THR A 273 -27.21 17.40 4.98
N GLU A 274 -27.87 16.59 5.81
CA GLU A 274 -29.32 16.41 5.73
C GLU A 274 -29.94 17.80 5.85
N ASN A 275 -30.47 18.30 4.73
CA ASN A 275 -31.33 19.50 4.69
C ASN A 275 -32.75 19.12 5.10
#